data_AF-A0ABD2XPX2-F1
#
_entry.id   AF-A0ABD2XPX2-F1
#
_cell.length_a   1.000
_cell.length_b   1.000
_cell.length_c   1.000
_cell.angle_alpha   90.00
_cell.angle_beta   90.00
_cell.angle_gamma   90.00
#
_symmetry.space_group_name_H-M   'P 1'
#
loop_
_entity.id
_entity.type
_entity.pdbx_description
1 polymer ?
#
loop_
_entity_poly.entity_id
_entity_poly.type
_entity_poly.pdbx_seq_one_letter_code
_entity_poly.pdbx_strand_id
1 'polypeptide(L)' 'MSELDDVESRNPALAIAVRVLAGAFRWAATHCLKEAAQNCKQHWKHPKALVNCAKHFLQSNRGRCALG' A
#
# COMPACT_ATOMS: atom_id res chain seq x y z
N MET A 1 -18.53 18.56 10.59
CA MET A 1 -17.93 18.46 9.24
C MET A 1 -16.48 18.89 9.39
N SER A 2 -15.46 18.04 9.30
CA SER A 2 -15.29 17.00 8.29
C SER A 2 -14.37 15.89 8.80
N GLU A 3 -14.92 14.69 9.04
CA GLU A 3 -14.18 13.48 9.43
C GLU A 3 -13.29 12.92 8.31
N LEU A 4 -13.38 13.47 7.10
CA LEU A 4 -12.57 13.05 5.95
C LEU A 4 -11.13 13.62 5.95
N ASP A 5 -10.84 14.67 6.72
CA ASP A 5 -9.50 15.30 6.76
C ASP A 5 -8.52 14.57 7.71
N ASP A 6 -9.05 13.74 8.62
CA ASP A 6 -8.28 13.13 9.71
C ASP A 6 -7.54 11.83 9.31
N VAL A 7 -7.94 11.19 8.21
CA VAL A 7 -7.37 9.89 7.78
C VAL A 7 -5.99 10.07 7.13
N GLU A 8 -5.76 11.17 6.40
CA GLU A 8 -4.49 11.41 5.69
C GLU A 8 -3.42 12.04 6.59
N SER A 9 -3.81 12.77 7.65
CA SER A 9 -2.88 13.40 8.61
C SER A 9 -2.35 12.44 9.70
N ARG A 10 -2.97 11.26 9.92
CA ARG A 10 -2.71 10.41 11.10
C ARG A 10 -1.86 9.15 10.93
N ASN A 11 -1.32 8.81 9.75
CA ASN A 11 -0.57 7.54 9.61
C ASN A 11 0.76 7.67 8.83
N PRO A 12 1.84 8.17 9.48
CA PRO A 12 3.19 8.12 8.91
C PRO A 12 3.61 6.68 8.52
N ALA A 13 3.09 5.67 9.23
CA ALA A 13 3.32 4.27 8.92
C ALA A 13 2.75 3.82 7.56
N LEU A 14 1.61 4.40 7.12
CA LEU A 14 1.07 4.14 5.78
C LEU A 14 2.02 4.68 4.71
N ALA A 15 2.50 5.91 4.88
CA ALA A 15 3.43 6.53 3.93
C ALA A 15 4.74 5.73 3.82
N ILE A 16 5.26 5.22 4.94
CA ILE A 16 6.44 4.35 4.97
C ILE A 16 6.14 3.03 4.26
N ALA A 17 5.02 2.38 4.58
CA ALA A 17 4.61 1.14 3.93
C ALA A 17 4.48 1.32 2.41
N VAL A 18 3.81 2.37 1.96
CA VAL A 18 3.66 2.68 0.54
C VAL A 18 5.01 2.95 -0.13
N ARG A 19 5.94 3.66 0.52
CA ARG A 19 7.31 3.84 -0.02
C ARG A 19 8.08 2.53 -0.15
N VAL A 20 7.99 1.65 0.85
CA VAL A 20 8.60 0.31 0.80
C VAL A 20 8.00 -0.49 -0.36
N LEU A 21 6.68 -0.46 -0.51
CA LEU A 21 5.99 -1.15 -1.59
C LEU A 21 6.29 -0.53 -2.96
N ALA A 22 6.43 0.79 -3.07
CA ALA A 22 6.81 1.47 -4.30
C ALA A 22 8.23 1.10 -4.76
N GLY A 23 9.14 0.89 -3.81
CA GLY A 23 10.48 0.36 -4.09
C GLY A 23 10.45 -1.08 -4.60
N ALA A 24 9.59 -1.93 -4.02
CA ALA A 24 9.47 -3.35 -4.37
C ALA A 24 8.63 -3.60 -5.64
N PHE A 25 7.59 -2.80 -5.86
CA PHE A 25 6.60 -2.94 -6.93
C PHE A 25 6.56 -1.65 -7.76
N ARG A 26 7.68 -1.33 -8.42
CA ARG A 26 7.79 -0.17 -9.31
C ARG A 26 6.80 -0.18 -10.48
N TRP A 27 6.27 -1.35 -10.83
CA TRP A 27 5.27 -1.52 -11.87
C TRP A 27 3.84 -1.25 -11.36
N ALA A 28 3.63 -1.10 -10.05
CA ALA A 28 2.32 -0.93 -9.45
C ALA A 28 2.00 0.55 -9.22
N ALA A 29 0.77 0.94 -9.54
CA ALA A 29 0.29 2.30 -9.41
C ALA A 29 0.14 2.69 -7.93
N THR A 30 0.46 3.95 -7.61
CA THR A 30 0.46 4.47 -6.23
C THR A 30 -0.87 4.26 -5.50
N HIS A 31 -2.00 4.33 -6.20
CA HIS A 31 -3.32 4.06 -5.61
C HIS A 31 -3.43 2.61 -5.12
N CYS A 32 -3.01 1.64 -5.93
CA CYS A 32 -2.96 0.24 -5.54
C CYS A 32 -1.94 -0.04 -4.44
N LEU A 33 -0.82 0.68 -4.41
CA LEU A 33 0.15 0.58 -3.32
C LEU A 33 -0.45 1.05 -1.99
N LYS A 34 -1.25 2.14 -2.00
CA LYS A 34 -1.99 2.62 -0.83
C LYS A 34 -3.05 1.61 -0.37
N GLU A 35 -3.84 1.06 -1.29
CA GLU A 35 -4.84 0.04 -0.98
C GLU A 35 -4.20 -1.24 -0.42
N ALA A 36 -3.14 -1.72 -1.06
CA ALA A 36 -2.38 -2.87 -0.59
C ALA A 36 -1.79 -2.62 0.81
N ALA A 37 -1.20 -1.45 1.05
CA ALA A 37 -0.68 -1.09 2.35
C ALA A 37 -1.78 -1.03 3.42
N GLN A 38 -2.96 -0.49 3.13
CA GLN A 38 -4.08 -0.47 4.07
C GLN A 38 -4.63 -1.87 4.36
N ASN A 39 -4.75 -2.72 3.34
CA ASN A 39 -5.17 -4.12 3.50
C ASN A 39 -4.15 -4.89 4.38
N CYS A 40 -2.86 -4.59 4.17
CA CYS A 40 -1.76 -5.21 4.88
C CYS A 40 -1.32 -4.42 6.13
N LYS A 41 -2.21 -3.61 6.74
CA LYS A 41 -1.92 -2.79 7.95
C LYS A 41 -1.33 -3.58 9.11
N GLN A 42 -1.80 -4.81 9.26
CA GLN A 42 -1.34 -5.79 10.25
C GLN A 42 0.13 -6.21 10.07
N HIS A 43 0.72 -5.97 8.90
CA HIS A 43 2.11 -6.28 8.60
C HIS A 43 3.02 -5.04 8.48
N TRP A 44 2.54 -3.84 8.82
CA TRP A 44 3.36 -2.61 8.75
C TRP A 44 4.67 -2.70 9.55
N LYS A 45 4.67 -3.43 10.67
CA LYS A 45 5.88 -3.67 11.49
C LYS A 45 6.83 -4.71 10.90
N HIS A 46 6.39 -5.46 9.89
CA HIS A 46 7.13 -6.57 9.28
C HIS A 46 7.26 -6.36 7.76
N PRO A 47 8.34 -5.73 7.28
CA PRO A 47 8.47 -5.34 5.87
C PRO A 47 8.40 -6.54 4.90
N LYS A 48 8.96 -7.70 5.26
CA LYS A 48 8.84 -8.93 4.45
C LYS A 48 7.37 -9.40 4.32
N ALA A 49 6.63 -9.40 5.42
CA ALA A 49 5.23 -9.81 5.42
C ALA A 49 4.33 -8.78 4.71
N LEU A 50 4.64 -7.49 4.86
CA LEU A 50 3.99 -6.40 4.13
C LEU A 50 4.13 -6.58 2.62
N VAL A 51 5.36 -6.75 2.15
CA VAL A 51 5.66 -6.94 0.72
C VAL A 51 4.97 -8.19 0.19
N ASN A 52 4.95 -9.30 0.95
CA ASN A 52 4.30 -10.53 0.49
C ASN A 52 2.77 -10.40 0.44
N CYS A 53 2.16 -9.77 1.44
CA CYS A 53 0.72 -9.49 1.45
C CYS A 53 0.33 -8.54 0.30
N ALA A 54 1.09 -7.46 0.13
CA ALA A 54 0.89 -6.52 -0.97
C ALA A 54 1.15 -7.18 -2.33
N LYS A 55 2.13 -8.10 -2.44
CA LYS A 55 2.38 -8.89 -3.66
C LYS A 55 1.14 -9.67 -4.06
N HIS A 56 0.52 -10.41 -3.15
CA HIS A 56 -0.70 -11.16 -3.42
C HIS A 56 -1.83 -10.23 -3.87
N PHE A 57 -2.04 -9.12 -3.16
CA PHE A 57 -3.04 -8.13 -3.55
C PHE A 57 -2.80 -7.56 -4.96
N LEU A 58 -1.56 -7.16 -5.24
CA LEU A 58 -1.15 -6.60 -6.53
C LEU A 58 -1.19 -7.63 -7.65
N GLN A 59 -0.88 -8.90 -7.37
CA GLN A 59 -0.98 -9.99 -8.35
C GLN A 59 -2.44 -10.27 -8.72
N SER A 60 -3.34 -10.32 -7.74
CA SER A 60 -4.78 -10.48 -7.98
C SER A 60 -5.38 -9.28 -8.73
N ASN A 61 -4.83 -8.08 -8.52
CA ASN A 61 -5.30 -6.85 -9.16
C ASN A 61 -4.37 -6.37 -10.28
N ARG A 62 -3.51 -7.24 -10.83
CA ARG A 62 -2.41 -6.84 -11.72
C ARG A 62 -2.89 -6.02 -12.92
N GLY A 63 -4.03 -6.38 -13.51
CA GLY A 63 -4.59 -5.66 -14.66
C GLY A 63 -5.06 -4.24 -14.34
N ARG A 64 -5.47 -3.96 -13.09
CA ARG A 64 -5.88 -2.63 -12.62
C ARG A 64 -4.71 -1.84 -12.04
N CYS A 65 -3.79 -2.55 -11.39
CA CYS A 65 -2.71 -1.96 -10.62
C CYS A 65 -1.44 -1.76 -11.43
N ALA A 66 -1.27 -2.41 -12.59
CA ALA A 66 -0.13 -2.15 -13.44
C ALA A 66 -0.16 -0.69 -13.91
N LEU A 67 0.94 0.02 -13.66
CA LEU A 67 1.27 1.24 -14.39
C LEU A 67 1.41 0.82 -15.85
N GLY A 68 0.36 1.09 -16.63
CA GLY A 68 0.39 1.01 -18.08
C GLY A 68 1.37 2.03 -18.64
#